data_AF-A0A970AN26-F1
#
_entry.id   AF-A0A970AN26-F1
#
_cell.length_a   1.000
_cell.length_b   1.000
_cell.length_c   1.000
_cell.angle_alpha   90.00
_cell.angle_beta   90.00
_cell.angle_gamma   90.00
#
_symmetry.space_group_name_H-M   'P 1'
#
loop_
_entity.id
_entity.type
_entity.pdbx_description
1 polymer ?
#
loop_
_entity_poly.entity_id
_entity_poly.type
_entity_poly.pdbx_seq_one_letter_code
_entity_poly.pdbx_strand_id
1 'polypeptide(L)'
;MTAAIATPINQIKLTPGSAMIVSGLTWKTYEALLQDLGDNRPTRIAYNQGVLEIRMPGEPHEIVNRLLAKIITMLAMELGMEANDFGSTTLNRESIDRGIEPDTC
;
A
#
# COMPACT_ATOMS: atom_id res chain seq x y z
N MET A 1 9.33 -25.57 23.51
CA MET A 1 8.72 -24.23 23.69
C MET A 1 9.33 -23.32 22.64
N THR A 2 8.55 -22.90 21.65
CA THR A 2 8.96 -21.90 20.66
C THR A 2 8.81 -20.53 21.32
N ALA A 3 9.90 -19.80 21.49
CA ALA A 3 9.82 -18.39 21.90
C ALA A 3 9.35 -17.58 20.70
N ALA A 4 8.20 -16.91 20.82
CA ALA A 4 7.77 -15.93 19.84
C ALA A 4 8.56 -14.63 20.07
N ILE A 5 9.25 -14.17 19.04
CA ILE A 5 9.88 -12.84 19.06
C ILE A 5 8.87 -11.89 18.44
N ALA A 6 8.38 -10.93 19.23
CA ALA A 6 7.46 -9.89 18.78
C ALA A 6 8.22 -8.58 18.60
N THR A 7 8.48 -8.21 17.34
CA THR A 7 9.00 -6.88 16.98
C THR A 7 7.82 -6.02 16.51
N PRO A 8 7.70 -4.77 16.99
CA PRO A 8 6.69 -3.85 16.47
C PRO A 8 6.79 -3.70 14.95
N ILE A 9 5.66 -3.73 14.26
CA ILE A 9 5.63 -3.73 12.79
C ILE A 9 6.26 -2.47 12.18
N ASN A 10 6.16 -1.33 12.88
CA ASN A 10 6.76 -0.06 12.47
C ASN A 10 8.30 -0.03 12.57
N GLN A 11 8.92 -1.03 13.18
CA GLN A 11 10.38 -1.19 13.22
C GLN A 11 10.90 -2.06 12.06
N ILE A 12 10.01 -2.70 11.30
CA ILE A 12 10.39 -3.50 10.14
C ILE A 12 10.92 -2.59 9.04
N LYS A 13 12.14 -2.85 8.60
CA LYS A 13 12.78 -2.13 7.50
C LYS A 13 12.87 -3.03 6.28
N LEU A 14 12.29 -2.57 5.18
CA LEU A 14 12.36 -3.21 3.88
C LEU A 14 13.38 -2.47 3.00
N THR A 15 14.13 -3.20 2.19
CA THR A 15 15.02 -2.60 1.19
C THR A 15 14.21 -2.17 -0.05
N PRO A 16 14.64 -1.16 -0.82
CA PRO A 16 13.97 -0.79 -2.07
C PRO A 16 13.73 -1.98 -2.99
N GLY A 17 12.51 -2.10 -3.52
CA GLY A 17 12.09 -3.19 -4.41
C GLY A 17 11.74 -4.52 -3.69
N SER A 18 11.81 -4.57 -2.36
CA SER A 18 11.41 -5.75 -1.59
C SER A 18 9.96 -5.67 -1.08
N ALA A 19 9.43 -6.81 -0.65
CA ALA A 19 8.12 -6.91 -0.04
C ALA A 19 8.12 -7.96 1.07
N MET A 20 7.16 -7.82 1.98
CA MET A 20 6.85 -8.79 3.03
C MET A 20 5.38 -9.16 2.97
N ILE A 21 5.07 -10.43 3.20
CA ILE A 21 3.70 -10.95 3.23
C ILE A 21 3.40 -11.49 4.62
N VAL A 22 2.23 -11.13 5.16
CA VAL A 22 1.67 -11.63 6.41
C VAL A 22 0.30 -12.23 6.11
N SER A 23 0.09 -13.49 6.44
CA SER A 23 -1.14 -14.22 6.13
C SER A 23 -1.90 -14.60 7.40
N GLY A 24 -3.19 -14.93 7.25
CA GLY A 24 -4.06 -15.36 8.36
C GLY A 24 -4.54 -14.21 9.22
N LEU A 25 -4.58 -12.99 8.67
CA LEU A 25 -5.08 -11.82 9.37
C LEU A 25 -6.60 -11.74 9.28
N THR A 26 -7.24 -11.24 10.35
CA THR A 26 -8.63 -10.76 10.26
C THR A 26 -8.66 -9.31 9.80
N TRP A 27 -9.81 -8.83 9.30
CA TRP A 27 -10.01 -7.41 8.98
C TRP A 27 -9.59 -6.49 10.14
N LYS A 28 -10.07 -6.79 11.35
CA LYS A 28 -9.74 -6.03 12.56
C LYS A 28 -8.24 -6.02 12.87
N THR A 29 -7.54 -7.14 12.64
CA THR A 29 -6.08 -7.21 12.81
C THR A 29 -5.38 -6.36 11.76
N TYR A 30 -5.85 -6.39 10.51
CA TYR A 30 -5.34 -5.53 9.45
C TYR A 30 -5.47 -4.04 9.81
N GLU A 31 -6.63 -3.59 10.29
CA GLU A 31 -6.84 -2.19 10.68
C GLU A 31 -5.92 -1.77 11.83
N ALA A 32 -5.74 -2.63 12.84
CA ALA A 32 -4.81 -2.36 13.93
C ALA A 32 -3.36 -2.24 13.44
N LEU A 33 -2.94 -3.10 12.51
CA LEU A 33 -1.61 -3.02 11.89
C LEU A 33 -1.44 -1.75 11.07
N LEU A 34 -2.47 -1.32 10.33
CA LEU A 34 -2.46 -0.07 9.57
C LEU A 34 -2.24 1.13 10.51
N GLN A 35 -2.94 1.15 11.64
CA GLN A 35 -2.79 2.19 12.67
C GLN A 35 -1.38 2.19 13.28
N ASP A 36 -0.83 1.01 13.61
CA ASP A 36 0.52 0.87 14.19
C ASP A 36 1.62 1.29 13.21
N LEU A 37 1.42 1.03 11.91
CA LEU A 37 2.34 1.43 10.84
C LEU A 37 2.37 2.96 10.67
N GLY A 38 1.21 3.61 10.74
CA GLY A 38 1.05 5.06 10.62
C GLY A 38 1.44 5.63 9.25
N ASP A 39 0.92 6.79 8.88
CA ASP A 39 0.97 7.26 7.48
C ASP A 39 2.32 7.78 6.99
N ASN A 40 3.25 8.08 7.91
CA ASN A 40 4.56 8.62 7.57
C ASN A 40 5.58 7.50 7.24
N ARG A 41 5.34 6.79 6.14
CA ARG A 41 6.18 5.68 5.69
C ARG A 41 6.34 5.64 4.16
N PRO A 42 7.50 5.18 3.66
CA PRO A 42 7.73 5.00 2.23
C PRO A 42 7.14 3.70 1.68
N THR A 43 6.66 2.80 2.54
CA THR A 43 6.05 1.54 2.12
C THR A 43 4.62 1.75 1.63
N ARG A 44 4.14 0.78 0.84
CA ARG A 44 2.76 0.68 0.36
C ARG A 44 2.14 -0.62 0.86
N ILE A 45 0.84 -0.57 1.13
CA ILE A 45 0.09 -1.70 1.68
C ILE A 45 -0.94 -2.21 0.67
N ALA A 46 -1.04 -3.53 0.54
CA ALA A 46 -2.16 -4.20 -0.09
C ALA A 46 -2.71 -5.28 0.85
N TYR A 47 -3.99 -5.24 1.14
CA TYR A 47 -4.69 -6.26 1.92
C TYR A 47 -5.78 -6.91 1.07
N ASN A 48 -5.76 -8.24 1.02
CA ASN A 48 -6.77 -9.03 0.33
C ASN A 48 -7.07 -10.30 1.11
N GLN A 49 -8.26 -10.37 1.69
CA GLN A 49 -8.84 -11.59 2.25
C GLN A 49 -7.91 -12.32 3.23
N GLY A 50 -7.43 -11.59 4.24
CA GLY A 50 -6.55 -12.10 5.28
C GLY A 50 -5.06 -12.16 4.93
N VAL A 51 -4.67 -11.66 3.74
CA VAL A 51 -3.27 -11.52 3.33
C VAL A 51 -2.92 -10.05 3.23
N LEU A 52 -1.94 -9.62 4.02
CA LEU A 52 -1.33 -8.29 3.98
C LEU A 52 0.03 -8.38 3.28
N GLU A 53 0.20 -7.59 2.23
CA GLU A 53 1.49 -7.30 1.62
C GLU A 53 1.93 -5.88 2.02
N ILE A 54 3.18 -5.77 2.47
CA ILE A 54 3.86 -4.49 2.68
C ILE A 54 5.01 -4.44 1.68
N ARG A 55 4.94 -3.49 0.76
CA ARG A 55 5.91 -3.32 -0.33
C ARG A 55 6.73 -2.06 -0.13
N MET A 56 8.03 -2.15 -0.40
CA MET A 56 8.89 -0.98 -0.54
C MET A 56 9.10 -0.71 -2.03
N PRO A 57 8.51 0.36 -2.60
CA PRO A 57 8.76 0.71 -3.99
C PRO A 57 10.26 0.87 -4.27
N GLY A 58 10.71 0.32 -5.39
CA GLY A 58 12.07 0.53 -5.90
C GLY A 58 12.10 1.61 -6.97
N GLU A 59 13.28 2.06 -7.36
CA GLU A 59 13.46 3.05 -8.43
C GLU A 59 12.71 2.66 -9.73
N PRO A 60 12.76 1.41 -10.24
CA PRO A 60 12.01 1.04 -11.43
C PRO A 60 10.50 1.19 -11.29
N HIS A 61 9.95 0.86 -10.10
CA HIS A 61 8.53 0.99 -9.79
C HIS A 61 8.11 2.45 -9.87
N GLU A 62 8.88 3.33 -9.24
CA GLU A 62 8.65 4.76 -9.19
C GLU A 62 8.73 5.44 -10.57
N ILE A 63 9.66 4.99 -11.43
CA ILE A 63 9.77 5.48 -12.81
C ILE A 63 8.49 5.14 -13.59
N VAL A 64 8.04 3.88 -13.53
CA VAL A 64 6.85 3.42 -14.24
C VAL A 64 5.60 4.12 -13.71
N ASN A 65 5.45 4.23 -12.38
CA ASN A 65 4.32 4.93 -11.76
C ASN A 65 4.20 6.37 -12.28
N ARG A 66 5.29 7.15 -12.21
CA ARG A 66 5.30 8.54 -12.68
C ARG A 66 5.03 8.68 -14.18
N LEU A 67 5.47 7.73 -14.99
CA LEU A 67 5.19 7.74 -16.42
C LEU A 67 3.70 7.50 -16.69
N LEU A 68 3.12 6.49 -16.04
CA LEU A 68 1.70 6.15 -16.20
C LEU A 68 0.80 7.27 -15.69
N ALA A 69 1.09 7.84 -14.50
CA ALA A 69 0.35 8.97 -13.96
C ALA A 69 0.31 10.14 -14.95
N LYS A 70 1.46 10.52 -15.52
CA LYS A 70 1.52 11.58 -16.55
C LYS A 70 0.67 11.28 -17.78
N ILE A 71 0.73 10.05 -18.29
CA ILE A 71 -0.07 9.65 -19.47
C ILE A 71 -1.57 9.78 -19.15
N ILE A 72 -2.01 9.26 -18.01
CA ILE A 72 -3.42 9.29 -17.60
C ILE A 72 -3.89 10.71 -17.38
N THR A 73 -3.12 11.54 -16.66
CA THR A 73 -3.46 12.95 -16.41
C THR A 73 -3.57 13.74 -17.72
N MET A 74 -2.62 13.56 -18.65
CA MET A 74 -2.69 14.22 -19.95
C MET A 74 -3.93 13.77 -20.76
N LEU A 75 -4.25 12.47 -20.76
CA LEU A 75 -5.46 11.98 -21.43
C LEU A 75 -6.73 12.54 -20.80
N ALA A 76 -6.83 12.58 -19.48
CA ALA A 76 -7.98 13.15 -18.79
C ALA A 76 -8.17 14.63 -19.15
N MET A 77 -7.08 15.41 -19.18
CA MET A 77 -7.10 16.81 -19.60
C MET A 77 -7.61 16.97 -21.04
N GLU A 78 -7.06 16.21 -22.00
CA GLU A 78 -7.47 16.29 -23.41
C GLU A 78 -8.94 15.85 -23.62
N LEU A 79 -9.43 14.93 -22.81
CA LEU A 79 -10.82 14.46 -22.87
C LEU A 79 -11.80 15.34 -22.06
N GLY A 80 -11.32 16.39 -21.40
CA GLY A 80 -12.14 17.25 -20.54
C GLY A 80 -12.71 16.53 -19.32
N MET A 81 -12.02 15.50 -18.83
CA MET A 81 -12.40 14.74 -17.65
C MET A 81 -11.76 15.34 -16.39
N GLU A 82 -12.56 15.53 -15.36
CA GLU A 82 -12.06 15.90 -14.03
C GLU A 82 -11.40 14.68 -13.37
N ALA A 83 -10.15 14.84 -12.93
CA ALA A 83 -9.40 13.84 -12.20
C ALA A 83 -8.62 14.52 -11.06
N ASN A 84 -8.49 13.81 -9.95
CA ASN A 84 -7.58 14.18 -8.87
C ASN A 84 -6.34 13.27 -8.94
N ASP A 85 -5.27 13.71 -8.29
CA ASP A 85 -4.01 12.95 -8.18
C ASP A 85 -3.70 12.74 -6.70
N PHE A 86 -3.98 11.53 -6.20
CA PHE A 86 -3.68 11.11 -4.83
C PHE A 86 -2.67 9.95 -4.84
N GLY A 87 -1.55 10.11 -4.12
CA GLY A 87 -0.48 9.09 -4.02
C GLY A 87 -0.27 8.49 -2.63
N SER A 88 -1.12 8.85 -1.66
CA SER A 88 -0.98 8.46 -0.26
C SER A 88 -2.28 8.04 0.41
N THR A 89 -3.33 7.79 -0.38
CA THR A 89 -4.66 7.48 0.15
C THR A 89 -4.83 5.98 0.31
N THR A 90 -5.16 5.52 1.51
CA THR A 90 -5.59 4.13 1.72
C THR A 90 -7.08 4.00 1.39
N LEU A 91 -7.42 3.07 0.50
CA LEU A 91 -8.79 2.75 0.10
C LEU A 91 -9.23 1.44 0.75
N ASN A 92 -10.06 1.53 1.78
CA ASN A 92 -10.55 0.38 2.55
C ASN A 92 -12.01 0.04 2.24
N ARG A 93 -12.28 -1.26 2.08
CA ARG A 93 -13.62 -1.81 1.84
C ARG A 93 -13.82 -3.13 2.60
N GLU A 94 -14.24 -3.00 3.85
CA GLU A 94 -14.53 -4.15 4.74
C GLU A 94 -15.54 -5.13 4.14
N SER A 95 -16.56 -4.63 3.42
CA SER A 95 -17.62 -5.47 2.83
C SER A 95 -17.12 -6.50 1.81
N ILE A 96 -15.91 -6.32 1.27
CA ILE A 96 -15.25 -7.27 0.38
C ILE A 96 -13.88 -7.73 0.92
N ASP A 97 -13.57 -7.40 2.18
CA ASP A 97 -12.35 -7.77 2.89
C ASP A 97 -11.06 -7.36 2.14
N ARG A 98 -11.02 -6.11 1.66
CA ARG A 98 -9.88 -5.55 0.89
C ARG A 98 -9.52 -4.12 1.32
N GLY A 99 -8.22 -3.85 1.30
CA GLY A 99 -7.64 -2.52 1.50
C GLY A 99 -6.45 -2.32 0.57
N ILE A 100 -6.25 -1.13 0.03
CA ILE A 100 -5.14 -0.87 -0.90
C ILE A 100 -4.63 0.56 -0.78
N GLU A 101 -3.32 0.71 -0.86
CA GLU A 101 -2.65 1.98 -1.10
C GLU A 101 -2.17 1.97 -2.55
N PRO A 102 -2.90 2.62 -3.47
CA PRO A 102 -2.49 2.72 -4.85
C PRO A 102 -1.21 3.56 -4.95
N ASP A 103 -0.46 3.36 -6.03
CA ASP A 103 0.70 4.19 -6.33
C ASP A 103 0.29 5.62 -6.72
N THR A 104 -0.83 5.75 -7.43
CA THR A 104 -1.51 7.00 -7.82
C THR A 104 -2.97 6.69 -8.17
N CYS A 105 -3.92 7.54 -7.78
CA CYS A 105 -5.35 7.40 -8.09
C CYS A 105 -6.10 8.73 -8.22
#